data_AF-A0A2H0QAK2-F1
#
_entry.id   AF-A0A2H0QAK2-F1
#
_cell.length_a   1.000
_cell.length_b   1.000
_cell.length_c   1.000
_cell.angle_alpha   90.00
_cell.angle_beta   90.00
_cell.angle_gamma   90.00
#
_symmetry.space_group_name_H-M   'P 1'
#
loop_
_entity.id
_entity.type
_entity.pdbx_description
1 polymer ?
#
loop_
_entity_poly.entity_id
_entity_poly.type
_entity_poly.pdbx_seq_one_letter_code
_entity_poly.pdbx_strand_id
1 'polypeptide(L)'
;MNIEQNYSISLRNDLPPAIPRKSCAFCGSVFVTNQECESCGRQFNKETLGAPGGEKSFYATKERYKKDVGSFLLRFDEFLAKDSSYRTRYLSLLKKRYMTLLDHFQRPGRTAVDCHAYLVEFRDLVAEMQRMKISSDYMYDLVDLDETGPLTHKLRTILNEEYSSHSSNALRSFWRYRVAEGPRLGFILSLVLGYGGLCLCAIYLFSYLAKR
;
A
#
# COMPACT_ATOMS: atom_id res chain seq x y z
N MET A 1 21.20 -70.23 59.22
CA MET A 1 20.61 -69.99 57.89
C MET A 1 19.88 -68.65 57.97
N ASN A 2 20.52 -67.57 57.51
CA ASN A 2 19.93 -66.24 57.44
C ASN A 2 19.53 -65.98 55.99
N ILE A 3 18.27 -65.62 55.78
CA ILE A 3 17.73 -65.24 54.47
C ILE A 3 17.88 -63.73 54.37
N GLU A 4 18.86 -63.26 53.59
CA GLU A 4 18.96 -61.85 53.21
C GLU A 4 17.88 -61.54 52.17
N GLN A 5 16.93 -60.67 52.54
CA GLN A 5 15.93 -60.15 51.61
C GLN A 5 16.56 -59.03 50.76
N ASN A 6 16.88 -59.36 49.51
CA ASN A 6 17.25 -58.41 48.46
C ASN A 6 16.04 -57.52 48.12
N TYR A 7 16.04 -56.27 48.57
CA TYR A 7 15.12 -55.24 48.08
C TYR A 7 15.78 -54.49 46.92
N SER A 8 15.43 -54.88 45.68
CA SER A 8 15.75 -54.08 44.50
C SER A 8 14.74 -52.94 44.36
N ILE A 9 15.21 -51.71 44.56
CA ILE A 9 14.43 -50.50 44.30
C ILE A 9 14.33 -50.36 42.77
N SER A 10 13.19 -50.75 42.20
CA SER A 10 12.83 -50.42 40.83
C SER A 10 12.46 -48.93 40.78
N LEU A 11 13.39 -48.09 40.34
CA LEU A 11 13.09 -46.71 39.95
C LEU A 11 12.10 -46.75 38.79
N ARG A 12 10.83 -46.42 39.09
CA ARG A 12 9.82 -46.14 38.07
C ARG A 12 10.33 -45.01 37.18
N ASN A 13 10.37 -45.28 35.87
CA ASN A 13 10.60 -44.29 34.81
C ASN A 13 9.37 -43.38 34.64
N ASP A 14 8.92 -42.72 35.71
CA ASP A 14 7.86 -41.71 35.66
C ASP A 14 8.45 -40.34 35.31
N LEU A 15 9.34 -40.29 34.29
CA LEU A 15 9.75 -39.00 33.72
C LEU A 15 8.55 -38.44 32.94
N PRO A 16 8.01 -37.26 33.31
CA PRO A 16 6.94 -36.65 32.52
C PRO A 16 7.44 -36.41 31.10
N PRO A 17 6.57 -36.58 30.06
CA PRO A 17 6.96 -36.40 28.67
C PRO A 17 7.60 -35.02 28.52
N ALA A 18 8.79 -34.98 27.91
CA ALA A 18 9.52 -33.74 27.67
C ALA A 18 8.69 -32.84 26.75
N ILE A 19 7.91 -31.95 27.34
CA ILE A 19 7.19 -30.89 26.63
C ILE A 19 8.26 -30.09 25.88
N PRO A 20 8.16 -29.88 24.55
CA PRO A 20 9.14 -29.10 23.81
C PRO A 20 9.20 -27.69 24.41
N ARG A 21 10.30 -27.40 25.12
CA ARG A 21 10.50 -26.10 25.76
C ARG A 21 10.90 -25.11 24.68
N LYS A 22 10.05 -24.10 24.45
CA LYS A 22 10.41 -22.96 23.61
C LYS A 22 11.55 -22.22 24.31
N SER A 23 12.71 -22.14 23.69
CA SER A 23 13.86 -21.38 24.18
C SER A 23 14.17 -20.20 23.26
N CYS A 24 14.69 -19.11 23.84
CA CYS A 24 15.08 -17.96 23.07
C CYS A 24 16.39 -18.26 22.34
N ALA A 25 16.37 -18.23 21.00
CA ALA A 25 17.56 -18.48 20.19
C ALA A 25 18.72 -17.48 20.41
N PHE A 26 18.46 -16.37 21.11
CA PHE A 26 19.44 -15.30 21.32
C PHE A 26 20.16 -15.38 22.67
N CYS A 27 19.43 -15.66 23.74
CA CYS A 27 19.99 -15.73 25.10
C CYS A 27 19.86 -17.11 25.74
N GLY A 28 19.28 -18.09 25.04
CA GLY A 28 19.06 -19.44 25.55
C GLY A 28 18.01 -19.55 26.66
N SER A 29 17.34 -18.46 27.05
CA SER A 29 16.37 -18.51 28.14
C SER A 29 15.12 -19.31 27.77
N VAL A 30 14.59 -20.02 28.77
CA VAL A 30 13.31 -20.75 28.69
C VAL A 30 12.11 -19.90 29.09
N PHE A 31 12.34 -18.67 29.56
CA PHE A 31 11.30 -17.69 29.88
C PHE A 31 10.90 -16.94 28.61
N VAL A 32 10.18 -17.66 27.75
CA VAL A 32 9.72 -17.20 26.44
C VAL A 32 8.20 -17.22 26.42
N THR A 33 7.59 -16.04 26.28
CA THR A 33 6.18 -15.94 25.94
C THR A 33 6.00 -16.05 24.42
N ASN A 34 4.76 -16.13 23.94
CA ASN A 34 4.50 -16.15 22.49
C ASN A 34 4.93 -14.85 21.77
N GLN A 35 5.18 -13.75 22.49
CA GLN A 35 5.46 -12.45 21.89
C GLN A 35 6.87 -11.92 22.21
N GLU A 36 7.44 -12.27 23.35
CA GLU A 36 8.76 -11.78 23.76
C GLU A 36 9.51 -12.75 24.69
N CYS A 37 10.82 -12.57 24.76
CA CYS A 37 11.67 -13.21 25.75
C CYS A 37 11.75 -12.33 26.99
N GLU A 38 11.31 -12.83 28.13
CA GLU A 38 11.31 -12.08 29.40
C GLU A 38 12.73 -11.84 29.92
N SER A 39 13.69 -12.69 29.56
CA SER A 39 15.07 -12.58 30.05
C SER A 39 15.93 -11.57 29.30
N CYS A 40 15.71 -11.38 27.99
CA CYS A 40 16.46 -10.42 27.18
C CYS A 40 15.60 -9.30 26.58
N GLY A 41 14.30 -9.28 26.89
CA GLY A 41 13.32 -8.31 26.38
C GLY A 41 13.08 -8.39 24.87
N ARG A 42 13.53 -9.46 24.21
CA ARG A 42 13.48 -9.55 22.74
C ARG A 42 12.08 -9.94 22.28
N GLN A 43 11.43 -9.05 21.55
CA GLN A 43 10.12 -9.31 20.93
C GLN A 43 10.27 -10.22 19.70
N PHE A 44 9.67 -11.40 19.75
CA PHE A 44 9.62 -12.37 18.65
C PHE A 44 8.61 -11.95 17.57
N ASN A 45 7.51 -11.33 17.99
CA ASN A 45 6.49 -10.74 17.11
C ASN A 45 6.54 -9.22 17.19
N LYS A 46 7.67 -8.61 16.82
CA LYS A 46 7.70 -7.16 16.66
C LYS A 46 6.77 -6.81 15.50
N GLU A 47 5.54 -6.40 15.80
CA GLU A 47 4.60 -5.89 14.80
C GLU A 47 5.20 -4.61 14.20
N THR A 48 5.94 -4.79 13.11
CA THR A 48 6.53 -3.71 12.32
C THR A 48 5.47 -2.86 11.65
N LEU A 49 4.24 -3.37 11.55
CA LEU A 49 3.10 -2.69 10.95
C LEU A 49 2.67 -1.45 11.74
N GLY A 50 2.64 -1.52 13.08
CA GLY A 50 2.06 -0.46 13.91
C GLY A 50 0.55 -0.25 13.69
N ALA A 51 -0.05 0.66 14.45
CA ALA A 51 -1.48 0.97 14.34
C ALA A 51 -1.84 1.66 13.01
N PRO A 52 -3.05 1.43 12.45
CA PRO A 52 -3.53 2.18 11.30
C PRO A 52 -3.66 3.66 11.69
N GLY A 53 -3.14 4.56 10.85
CA GLY A 53 -3.07 5.99 11.20
C GLY A 53 -2.02 6.37 12.25
N GLY A 54 -1.29 5.40 12.81
CA GLY A 54 -0.23 5.66 13.78
C GLY A 54 1.04 6.25 13.17
N GLU A 55 2.08 6.40 13.99
CA GLU A 55 3.33 7.04 13.57
C GLU A 55 4.07 6.26 12.45
N LYS A 56 3.84 4.96 12.33
CA LYS A 56 4.41 4.11 11.27
C LYS A 56 3.52 3.98 10.03
N SER A 57 2.35 4.63 10.04
CA SER A 57 1.41 4.59 8.93
C SER A 57 1.90 5.40 7.74
N PHE A 58 1.26 5.15 6.60
CA PHE A 58 1.36 5.95 5.40
C PHE A 58 1.10 7.43 5.69
N TYR A 59 0.09 7.77 6.49
CA TYR A 59 -0.30 9.16 6.76
C TYR A 59 0.80 9.95 7.46
N ALA A 60 1.44 9.36 8.47
CA ALA A 60 2.57 9.98 9.16
C ALA A 60 3.79 10.14 8.24
N THR A 61 4.00 9.18 7.33
CA THR A 61 5.06 9.24 6.32
C THR A 61 4.81 10.38 5.32
N LYS A 62 3.56 10.52 4.86
CA LYS A 62 3.11 11.59 3.97
C LYS A 62 3.21 12.95 4.64
N GLU A 63 2.81 13.07 5.90
CA GLU A 63 2.91 14.34 6.65
C GLU A 63 4.38 14.78 6.82
N ARG A 64 5.28 13.85 7.16
CA ARG A 64 6.72 14.15 7.26
C ARG A 64 7.29 14.62 5.92
N TYR A 65 6.98 13.93 4.83
CA TYR A 65 7.39 14.37 3.50
C TYR A 65 6.87 15.78 3.17
N LYS A 66 5.60 16.08 3.51
CA LYS A 66 5.05 17.41 3.29
C LYS A 66 5.75 18.50 4.10
N LYS A 67 6.18 18.19 5.34
CA LYS A 67 6.96 19.10 6.18
C LYS A 67 8.36 19.32 5.58
N ASP A 68 9.02 18.25 5.15
CA ASP A 68 10.39 18.30 4.60
C ASP A 68 10.46 19.07 3.27
N VAL A 69 9.45 18.91 2.41
CA VAL A 69 9.37 19.58 1.10
C VAL A 69 8.78 21.00 1.21
N GLY A 70 7.99 21.26 2.24
CA GLY A 70 7.27 22.53 2.40
C GLY A 70 5.97 22.58 1.58
N SER A 71 4.93 23.18 2.18
CA SER A 71 3.56 23.23 1.64
C SER A 71 3.45 23.89 0.26
N PHE A 72 4.35 24.82 -0.05
CA PHE A 72 4.34 25.58 -1.31
C PHE A 72 4.86 24.76 -2.49
N LEU A 73 5.92 23.96 -2.29
CA LEU A 73 6.56 23.19 -3.37
C LEU A 73 5.75 21.94 -3.77
N LEU A 74 4.90 21.42 -2.88
CA LEU A 74 3.97 20.31 -3.19
C LEU A 74 2.97 20.62 -4.31
N ARG A 75 2.59 21.89 -4.50
CA ARG A 75 1.73 22.30 -5.63
C ARG A 75 2.43 22.15 -6.97
N PHE A 76 3.76 22.13 -6.95
CA PHE A 76 4.63 22.01 -8.10
C PHE A 76 5.39 20.68 -8.05
N ASP A 77 4.76 19.60 -7.56
CA ASP A 77 5.36 18.25 -7.47
C ASP A 77 5.92 17.77 -8.84
N GLU A 78 5.38 18.27 -9.95
CA GLU A 78 5.96 18.02 -11.28
C GLU A 78 7.28 18.75 -11.55
N PHE A 79 7.53 19.90 -10.91
CA PHE A 79 8.75 20.69 -11.02
C PHE A 79 9.82 20.29 -10.00
N LEU A 80 9.46 19.59 -8.91
CA LEU A 80 10.41 18.88 -8.03
C LEU A 80 11.04 17.65 -8.72
N ALA A 81 11.21 17.72 -10.04
CA ALA A 81 11.47 16.61 -10.93
C ALA A 81 12.77 15.86 -10.58
N LYS A 82 12.61 14.53 -10.62
CA LYS A 82 13.60 13.46 -10.80
C LYS A 82 14.61 13.19 -9.69
N ASP A 83 15.30 14.19 -9.12
CA ASP A 83 16.55 13.92 -8.37
C ASP A 83 16.61 14.53 -6.96
N SER A 84 15.49 14.98 -6.38
CA SER A 84 15.52 15.40 -4.98
C SER A 84 15.70 14.17 -4.08
N SER A 85 16.73 14.18 -3.24
CA SER A 85 17.01 13.12 -2.26
C SER A 85 15.78 12.80 -1.39
N TYR A 86 14.97 13.83 -1.09
CA TYR A 86 13.70 13.72 -0.39
C TYR A 86 12.67 12.86 -1.13
N ARG A 87 12.51 13.06 -2.45
CA ARG A 87 11.59 12.26 -3.27
C ARG A 87 12.03 10.80 -3.31
N THR A 88 13.31 10.53 -3.54
CA THR A 88 13.84 9.15 -3.58
C THR A 88 13.67 8.44 -2.24
N ARG A 89 13.92 9.16 -1.13
CA ARG A 89 13.68 8.66 0.22
C ARG A 89 12.20 8.36 0.45
N TYR A 90 11.32 9.28 0.06
CA TYR A 90 9.87 9.10 0.21
C TYR A 90 9.35 7.93 -0.61
N LEU A 91 9.77 7.79 -1.88
CA LEU A 91 9.43 6.65 -2.73
C LEU A 91 9.86 5.31 -2.09
N SER A 92 11.06 5.27 -1.53
CA SER A 92 11.56 4.08 -0.82
C SER A 92 10.70 3.74 0.39
N LEU A 93 10.22 4.74 1.13
CA LEU A 93 9.32 4.55 2.26
C LEU A 93 7.92 4.08 1.83
N LEU A 94 7.37 4.61 0.74
CA LEU A 94 6.09 4.16 0.18
C LEU A 94 6.17 2.68 -0.23
N LYS A 95 7.21 2.31 -0.99
CA LYS A 95 7.44 0.90 -1.40
C LYS A 95 7.59 -0.02 -0.19
N LYS A 96 8.35 0.39 0.83
CA LYS A 96 8.50 -0.39 2.06
C LYS A 96 7.17 -0.57 2.78
N ARG A 97 6.36 0.49 2.89
CA ARG A 97 5.03 0.42 3.52
C ARG A 97 4.09 -0.49 2.75
N TYR A 98 4.12 -0.40 1.41
CA TYR A 98 3.35 -1.26 0.51
C TYR A 98 3.65 -2.74 0.77
N MET A 99 4.93 -3.12 0.77
CA MET A 99 5.35 -4.49 1.09
C MET A 99 4.94 -4.93 2.50
N THR A 100 5.03 -4.04 3.48
CA THR A 100 4.64 -4.34 4.86
C THR A 100 3.14 -4.62 4.98
N LEU A 101 2.30 -3.88 4.24
CA LEU A 101 0.86 -4.11 4.18
C LEU A 101 0.52 -5.40 3.45
N LEU A 102 1.19 -5.69 2.32
CA LEU A 102 1.00 -6.96 1.61
C LEU A 102 1.35 -8.18 2.48
N ASP A 103 2.52 -8.15 3.15
CA ASP A 103 2.91 -9.20 4.11
C ASP A 103 1.84 -9.37 5.20
N HIS A 104 1.29 -8.27 5.71
CA HIS A 104 0.23 -8.33 6.72
C HIS A 104 -1.04 -9.01 6.20
N PHE A 105 -1.47 -8.72 4.97
CA PHE A 105 -2.67 -9.30 4.36
C PHE A 105 -2.51 -10.78 3.98
N GLN A 106 -1.28 -11.22 3.70
CA GLN A 106 -0.96 -12.60 3.36
C GLN A 106 -0.90 -13.53 4.59
N ARG A 107 -0.89 -12.98 5.82
CA ARG A 107 -0.86 -13.82 7.03
C ARG A 107 -2.16 -14.62 7.20
N PRO A 108 -2.06 -15.93 7.53
CA PRO A 108 -3.22 -16.77 7.72
C PRO A 108 -4.08 -16.29 8.90
N GLY A 109 -5.40 -16.45 8.79
CA GLY A 109 -6.36 -16.10 9.84
C GLY A 109 -6.76 -14.62 9.90
N ARG A 110 -6.34 -13.79 8.93
CA ARG A 110 -6.78 -12.40 8.80
C ARG A 110 -8.08 -12.31 7.99
N THR A 111 -9.10 -11.67 8.56
CA THR A 111 -10.33 -11.36 7.84
C THR A 111 -10.33 -9.94 7.31
N ALA A 112 -11.17 -9.68 6.30
CA ALA A 112 -11.32 -8.32 5.76
C ALA A 112 -11.88 -7.31 6.77
N VAL A 113 -12.59 -7.78 7.79
CA VAL A 113 -13.15 -6.92 8.85
C VAL A 113 -12.02 -6.46 9.76
N ASP A 114 -11.16 -7.39 10.20
CA ASP A 114 -9.99 -7.07 11.04
C ASP A 114 -8.99 -6.17 10.32
N CYS A 115 -8.88 -6.32 9.00
CA CYS A 115 -7.96 -5.57 8.17
C CYS A 115 -8.57 -4.31 7.54
N HIS A 116 -9.81 -3.93 7.86
CA HIS A 116 -10.52 -2.85 7.17
C HIS A 116 -9.75 -1.53 7.16
N ALA A 117 -9.24 -1.10 8.32
CA ALA A 117 -8.48 0.15 8.43
C ALA A 117 -7.17 0.11 7.62
N TYR A 118 -6.51 -1.04 7.54
CA TYR A 118 -5.31 -1.23 6.74
C TYR A 118 -5.62 -1.29 5.24
N LEU A 119 -6.80 -1.79 4.84
CA LEU A 119 -7.25 -1.77 3.44
C LEU A 119 -7.52 -0.34 2.96
N VAL A 120 -8.09 0.51 3.82
CA VAL A 120 -8.25 1.96 3.52
C VAL A 120 -6.88 2.61 3.36
N GLU A 121 -5.95 2.34 4.30
CA GLU A 121 -4.58 2.84 4.18
C GLU A 121 -3.89 2.35 2.90
N PHE A 122 -4.08 1.08 2.53
CA PHE A 122 -3.54 0.49 1.32
C PHE A 122 -4.06 1.19 0.06
N ARG A 123 -5.37 1.46 -0.01
CA ARG A 123 -5.98 2.21 -1.11
C ARG A 123 -5.35 3.60 -1.25
N ASP A 124 -5.27 4.34 -0.16
CA ASP A 124 -4.70 5.69 -0.17
C ASP A 124 -3.21 5.69 -0.53
N LEU A 125 -2.49 4.65 -0.11
CA LEU A 125 -1.09 4.42 -0.48
C LEU A 125 -0.94 4.17 -1.98
N VAL A 126 -1.78 3.31 -2.57
CA VAL A 126 -1.77 3.03 -4.02
C VAL A 126 -2.04 4.31 -4.82
N ALA A 127 -3.04 5.10 -4.42
CA ALA A 127 -3.34 6.37 -5.07
C ALA A 127 -2.16 7.35 -4.99
N GLU A 128 -1.46 7.40 -3.85
CA GLU A 128 -0.25 8.23 -3.72
C GLU A 128 0.92 7.69 -4.56
N MET A 129 1.13 6.38 -4.60
CA MET A 129 2.17 5.77 -5.43
C MET A 129 1.93 6.05 -6.92
N GLN A 130 0.68 6.02 -7.36
CA GLN A 130 0.27 6.44 -8.70
C GLN A 130 0.54 7.93 -8.95
N ARG A 131 0.20 8.81 -8.00
CA ARG A 131 0.52 10.26 -8.05
C ARG A 131 2.03 10.51 -8.23
N MET A 132 2.86 9.67 -7.61
CA MET A 132 4.31 9.73 -7.70
C MET A 132 4.91 9.10 -8.98
N LYS A 133 4.06 8.63 -9.90
CA LYS A 133 4.41 7.98 -11.19
C LYS A 133 5.19 6.67 -11.01
N ILE A 134 4.87 5.88 -9.98
CA ILE A 134 5.35 4.48 -9.86
C ILE A 134 4.59 3.61 -10.88
N SER A 135 5.28 2.68 -11.55
CA SER A 135 4.66 1.80 -12.55
C SER A 135 3.58 0.90 -11.94
N SER A 136 2.49 0.72 -12.68
CA SER A 136 1.42 -0.23 -12.36
C SER A 136 1.98 -1.64 -12.24
N ASP A 137 2.84 -2.02 -13.18
CA ASP A 137 3.38 -3.38 -13.30
C ASP A 137 4.09 -3.80 -12.01
N TYR A 138 4.88 -2.90 -11.43
CA TYR A 138 5.53 -3.13 -10.13
C TYR A 138 4.54 -3.45 -9.01
N MET A 139 3.36 -2.82 -9.02
CA MET A 139 2.35 -3.06 -7.98
C MET A 139 1.63 -4.39 -8.19
N TYR A 140 1.27 -4.73 -9.44
CA TYR A 140 0.62 -5.98 -9.80
C TYR A 140 1.53 -7.20 -9.59
N ASP A 141 2.79 -7.11 -10.01
CA ASP A 141 3.80 -8.18 -9.84
C ASP A 141 3.95 -8.61 -8.37
N LEU A 142 3.75 -7.69 -7.43
CA LEU A 142 3.85 -7.94 -6.00
C LEU A 142 2.58 -8.53 -5.37
N VAL A 143 1.41 -8.30 -5.98
CA VAL A 143 0.13 -8.88 -5.51
C VAL A 143 -0.05 -10.30 -6.02
N ASP A 144 0.58 -10.65 -7.14
CA ASP A 144 0.46 -11.96 -7.80
C ASP A 144 1.23 -13.11 -7.12
N LEU A 145 1.92 -12.84 -6.00
CA LEU A 145 2.74 -13.85 -5.32
C LEU A 145 1.95 -14.93 -4.55
N ASP A 146 0.62 -14.83 -4.42
CA ASP A 146 -0.17 -15.94 -3.85
C ASP A 146 -1.66 -15.85 -4.20
N GLU A 147 -2.10 -16.46 -5.31
CA GLU A 147 -3.54 -16.51 -5.67
C GLU A 147 -4.41 -17.17 -4.59
N THR A 148 -3.81 -17.86 -3.61
CA THR A 148 -4.51 -18.51 -2.50
C THR A 148 -4.72 -17.62 -1.27
N GLY A 149 -4.23 -16.38 -1.28
CA GLY A 149 -4.39 -15.45 -0.17
C GLY A 149 -5.86 -15.11 0.16
N PRO A 150 -6.25 -14.94 1.43
CA PRO A 150 -7.64 -14.67 1.82
C PRO A 150 -8.16 -13.29 1.37
N LEU A 151 -7.26 -12.37 0.98
CA LEU A 151 -7.57 -10.97 0.68
C LEU A 151 -7.12 -10.52 -0.72
N THR A 152 -6.49 -11.37 -1.51
CA THR A 152 -5.93 -11.03 -2.83
C THR A 152 -6.98 -10.48 -3.79
N HIS A 153 -8.20 -11.04 -3.80
CA HIS A 153 -9.28 -10.51 -4.63
C HIS A 153 -9.59 -9.04 -4.29
N LYS A 154 -9.72 -8.69 -3.00
CA LYS A 154 -10.00 -7.31 -2.58
C LYS A 154 -8.87 -6.35 -2.93
N LEU A 155 -7.62 -6.80 -2.80
CA LEU A 155 -6.44 -6.01 -3.17
C LEU A 155 -6.42 -5.75 -4.69
N ARG A 156 -6.68 -6.77 -5.51
CA ARG A 156 -6.82 -6.62 -6.98
C ARG A 156 -7.98 -5.67 -7.33
N THR A 157 -9.11 -5.74 -6.64
CA THR A 157 -10.23 -4.80 -6.86
C THR A 157 -9.79 -3.36 -6.61
N ILE A 158 -9.13 -3.09 -5.48
CA ILE A 158 -8.63 -1.75 -5.14
C ILE A 158 -7.66 -1.23 -6.20
N LEU A 159 -6.71 -2.08 -6.64
CA LEU A 159 -5.78 -1.72 -7.72
C LEU A 159 -6.53 -1.39 -9.02
N ASN A 160 -7.45 -2.24 -9.45
CA ASN A 160 -8.20 -2.03 -10.68
C ASN A 160 -9.05 -0.74 -10.63
N GLU A 161 -9.67 -0.41 -9.51
CA GLU A 161 -10.43 0.83 -9.34
C GLU A 161 -9.56 2.08 -9.49
N GLU A 162 -8.41 2.12 -8.81
CA GLU A 162 -7.52 3.30 -8.84
C GLU A 162 -6.80 3.46 -10.18
N TYR A 163 -6.45 2.37 -10.85
CA TYR A 163 -5.80 2.41 -12.17
C TYR A 163 -6.76 2.70 -13.34
N SER A 164 -7.97 2.13 -13.33
CA SER A 164 -8.96 2.39 -14.38
C SER A 164 -9.49 3.83 -14.34
N SER A 165 -9.61 4.42 -13.15
CA SER A 165 -10.09 5.78 -12.95
C SER A 165 -9.16 6.85 -13.56
N HIS A 166 -7.84 6.64 -13.51
CA HIS A 166 -6.85 7.65 -13.92
C HIS A 166 -6.80 7.92 -15.43
N SER A 167 -7.10 6.92 -16.25
CA SER A 167 -7.17 7.05 -17.72
C SER A 167 -8.26 8.04 -18.16
N SER A 168 -9.39 8.11 -17.43
CA SER A 168 -10.49 9.03 -17.73
C SER A 168 -10.37 10.41 -17.07
N ASN A 169 -9.60 10.51 -15.97
CA ASN A 169 -9.51 11.73 -15.16
C ASN A 169 -8.49 12.75 -15.69
N ALA A 170 -7.47 12.34 -16.45
CA ALA A 170 -6.51 13.28 -17.04
C ALA A 170 -7.15 14.23 -18.07
N LEU A 171 -8.05 13.72 -18.90
CA LEU A 171 -8.85 14.56 -19.82
C LEU A 171 -9.85 15.41 -19.04
N ARG A 172 -10.48 14.85 -18.00
CA ARG A 172 -11.49 15.57 -17.20
C ARG A 172 -10.90 16.69 -16.34
N SER A 173 -9.66 16.55 -15.86
CA SER A 173 -8.94 17.57 -15.10
C SER A 173 -8.47 18.71 -16.01
N PHE A 174 -8.02 18.41 -17.24
CA PHE A 174 -7.71 19.41 -18.26
C PHE A 174 -8.94 20.27 -18.60
N TRP A 175 -10.12 19.66 -18.69
CA TRP A 175 -11.39 20.38 -18.93
C TRP A 175 -11.91 21.18 -17.71
N ARG A 176 -11.38 20.96 -16.51
CA ARG A 176 -11.78 21.66 -15.27
C ARG A 176 -10.81 22.76 -14.84
N TYR A 177 -9.74 23.01 -15.59
CA TYR A 177 -8.79 24.06 -15.26
C TYR A 177 -9.47 25.44 -15.35
N ARG A 178 -9.69 26.08 -14.19
CA ARG A 178 -10.12 27.47 -14.07
C ARG A 178 -8.87 28.33 -14.17
N VAL A 179 -8.74 29.09 -15.25
CA VAL A 179 -7.77 30.19 -15.31
C VAL A 179 -8.29 31.29 -14.38
N ALA A 180 -7.43 31.81 -13.51
CA ALA A 180 -7.68 32.85 -12.51
C ALA A 180 -8.92 33.72 -12.80
N GLU A 181 -9.98 33.55 -12.00
CA GLU A 181 -11.27 34.27 -12.04
C GLU A 181 -12.02 34.32 -13.39
N GLY A 182 -11.54 33.63 -14.42
CA GLY A 182 -12.10 33.62 -15.76
C GLY A 182 -12.99 32.42 -16.09
N PRO A 183 -13.64 32.46 -17.27
CA PRO A 183 -14.46 31.35 -17.77
C PRO A 183 -13.62 30.08 -17.97
N ARG A 184 -14.26 28.92 -17.80
CA ARG A 184 -13.60 27.60 -17.92
C ARG A 184 -12.98 27.46 -19.31
N LEU A 185 -11.73 26.96 -19.40
CA LEU A 185 -11.03 26.72 -20.67
C LEU A 185 -11.84 25.86 -21.66
N GLY A 186 -12.61 24.89 -21.13
CA GLY A 186 -13.52 24.08 -21.95
C GLY A 186 -14.62 24.89 -22.66
N PHE A 187 -15.07 26.01 -22.07
CA PHE A 187 -16.03 26.92 -22.72
C PHE A 187 -15.37 27.65 -23.90
N ILE A 188 -14.15 28.14 -23.73
CA ILE A 188 -13.39 28.83 -24.79
C ILE A 188 -13.09 27.87 -25.95
N LEU A 189 -12.62 26.66 -25.65
CA LEU A 189 -12.38 25.64 -26.68
C LEU A 189 -13.67 25.26 -27.41
N SER A 190 -14.79 25.17 -26.69
CA SER A 190 -16.10 24.86 -27.31
C SER A 190 -16.56 25.96 -28.27
N LEU A 191 -16.24 27.24 -27.99
CA LEU A 191 -16.56 28.35 -28.89
C LEU A 191 -15.71 28.31 -30.16
N VAL A 192 -14.41 28.07 -30.04
CA VAL A 192 -13.50 28.02 -31.20
C VAL A 192 -13.77 26.80 -32.07
N LEU A 193 -13.88 25.62 -31.47
CA LEU A 193 -14.15 24.38 -32.20
C LEU A 193 -15.59 24.29 -32.71
N GLY A 194 -16.56 24.83 -31.96
CA GLY A 194 -17.95 24.88 -32.40
C GLY A 194 -18.13 25.79 -33.62
N TYR A 195 -17.53 26.98 -33.60
CA TYR A 195 -17.58 27.91 -34.73
C TYR A 195 -16.80 27.37 -35.94
N GLY A 196 -15.63 26.78 -35.71
CA GLY A 196 -14.86 26.09 -36.75
C GLY A 196 -15.65 24.94 -37.40
N GLY A 197 -16.33 24.12 -36.60
CA GLY A 197 -17.20 23.05 -37.08
C GLY A 197 -18.37 23.55 -37.93
N LEU A 198 -19.05 24.62 -37.49
CA LEU A 198 -20.13 25.24 -38.27
C LEU A 198 -19.65 25.80 -39.60
N CYS A 199 -18.49 26.49 -39.62
CA CYS A 199 -17.90 26.99 -40.86
C CYS A 199 -17.53 25.85 -41.82
N LEU A 200 -16.96 24.76 -41.31
CA LEU A 200 -16.63 23.58 -42.14
C LEU A 200 -17.88 22.90 -42.69
N CYS A 201 -18.94 22.76 -41.89
CA CYS A 201 -20.22 22.25 -42.35
C CYS A 201 -20.86 23.16 -43.42
N ALA A 202 -20.80 24.49 -43.23
CA ALA A 202 -21.31 25.45 -44.20
C ALA A 202 -20.53 25.41 -45.52
N ILE A 203 -19.19 25.35 -45.47
CA ILE A 203 -18.33 25.21 -46.65
C ILE A 203 -18.62 23.89 -47.36
N TYR A 204 -18.77 22.79 -46.61
CA TYR A 204 -19.09 21.48 -47.18
C TYR A 204 -20.45 21.48 -47.88
N LEU A 205 -21.49 22.03 -47.24
CA LEU A 205 -22.83 22.18 -47.82
C LEU A 205 -22.83 23.06 -49.06
N PHE A 206 -22.12 24.20 -49.01
CA PHE A 206 -22.00 25.10 -50.16
C PHE A 206 -21.27 24.42 -51.33
N SER A 207 -20.19 23.68 -51.05
CA SER A 207 -19.44 22.92 -52.05
C SER A 207 -20.27 21.79 -52.66
N TYR A 208 -21.14 21.16 -51.86
CA TYR A 208 -22.07 20.13 -52.33
C TYR A 208 -23.16 20.71 -53.23
N LEU A 209 -23.73 21.85 -52.85
CA LEU A 209 -24.76 22.54 -53.63
C LEU A 209 -24.20 23.13 -54.93
N ALA A 210 -22.98 23.67 -54.93
CA ALA A 210 -22.36 24.24 -56.13
C ALA A 210 -21.92 23.20 -57.17
N LYS A 211 -21.77 21.93 -56.76
CA LYS A 211 -21.45 20.81 -57.67
C LYS A 211 -22.69 20.18 -58.31
N ARG A 212 -23.89 20.58 -57.89
CA ARG A 212 -25.16 20.07 -58.39
C ARG A 212 -25.77 21.07 -59.37
#